data_AF-A0A5Q3G136-F1
#
_entry.id   AF-A0A5Q3G136-F1
#
_cell.length_a   1.000
_cell.length_b   1.000
_cell.length_c   1.000
_cell.angle_alpha   90.00
_cell.angle_beta   90.00
_cell.angle_gamma   90.00
#
_symmetry.space_group_name_H-M   'P 1'
#
loop_
_entity.id
_entity.type
_entity.pdbx_description
1 polymer ?
#
loop_
_entity_poly.entity_id
_entity_poly.type
_entity_poly.pdbx_seq_one_letter_code
_entity_poly.pdbx_strand_id
1 'polypeptide(L)'
;MSNTTETLSRWALVSSLYGPGTFWSWLIIVASVFISWTINPATKRLDTITNDTIAALTLPVVAAVDALYQLAKHDRPDRPRLLLSDSPEDIQLVAALEAPLAICEVYVVLAIFLHSAASRRYQWKRVGCVTLSTLLCFSPQLVIFFTYPDLPVSRSTFARPFLFNFVLALGFISGIMAIMTGVSIIRTVVVTMYRRAKPPSTEDQDLSKERRNRFEKWSNIFASVLIASIISIVKYGFVGNTMAFAAGVLGYQTRMIRFMPKSNVSLTDLDQIIALAGGGFTLLFSIYNAVKGWRSSSNVRIGNNNCHRPQIQAAMKLYDAPASNPMVIRLFVLERGGISLDVATIDVMNMENRGLEYRKINPRGEVPALVLDNGFILTEVTAICEYLDEIAQGGKSLFGESPIERAETRMWLRRMDLEIVQPVISWVRNDPGTADFYIGHRIPIPEARLAQKVTIQQYLNLLDEQLEGKKYLCGERFSVADIHFYSLMKGKTTGMAPWILHPGRKNAVRYFERMDARVASKKALEVFGARVEA
;
A
#
# COMPACT_ATOMS: atom_id res chain seq x y z
N MET A 1 20.87 -65.81 -15.40
CA MET A 1 19.78 -64.89 -15.02
C MET A 1 20.28 -64.08 -13.83
N SER A 2 20.60 -62.80 -14.02
CA SER A 2 21.02 -61.91 -12.94
C SER A 2 19.79 -61.27 -12.30
N ASN A 3 19.47 -61.65 -11.06
CA ASN A 3 18.47 -60.94 -10.26
C ASN A 3 19.05 -59.59 -9.81
N THR A 4 18.97 -58.59 -10.68
CA THR A 4 19.04 -57.18 -10.28
C THR A 4 17.73 -56.79 -9.63
N THR A 5 17.60 -57.04 -8.33
CA THR A 5 16.60 -56.35 -7.51
C THR A 5 16.96 -54.86 -7.48
N GLU A 6 16.36 -54.10 -8.39
CA GLU A 6 16.43 -52.64 -8.38
C GLU A 6 15.92 -52.14 -7.02
N THR A 7 16.83 -51.61 -6.20
CA THR A 7 16.48 -51.09 -4.87
C THR A 7 15.68 -49.82 -5.03
N LEU A 8 14.35 -49.95 -4.95
CA LEU A 8 13.39 -48.84 -4.98
C LEU A 8 13.87 -47.69 -4.09
N SER A 9 14.21 -46.55 -4.69
CA SER A 9 14.70 -45.40 -3.93
C SER A 9 13.58 -44.84 -3.05
N ARG A 10 13.84 -44.73 -1.73
CA ARG A 10 12.88 -44.22 -0.74
C ARG A 10 12.23 -42.90 -1.15
N TRP A 11 12.95 -42.01 -1.80
CA TRP A 11 12.46 -40.66 -2.10
C TRP A 11 11.86 -40.51 -3.51
N ALA A 12 11.56 -41.61 -4.21
CA ALA A 12 11.10 -41.59 -5.60
C ALA A 12 9.73 -40.91 -5.79
N LEU A 13 8.85 -40.98 -4.78
CA LEU A 13 7.53 -40.34 -4.80
C LEU A 13 7.53 -38.91 -4.22
N VAL A 14 8.68 -38.38 -3.80
CA VAL A 14 8.77 -37.01 -3.27
C VAL A 14 8.71 -36.00 -4.41
N SER A 15 7.68 -35.15 -4.40
CA SER A 15 7.52 -34.05 -5.36
C SER A 15 8.71 -33.09 -5.36
N SER A 16 9.14 -32.62 -6.54
CA SER A 16 10.20 -31.61 -6.67
C SER A 16 9.81 -30.24 -6.11
N LEU A 17 8.52 -30.02 -5.80
CA LEU A 17 8.04 -28.89 -5.01
C LEU A 17 8.71 -28.81 -3.62
N TYR A 18 9.12 -29.95 -3.05
CA TYR A 18 9.87 -30.03 -1.79
C TYR A 18 11.38 -30.25 -1.99
N GLY A 19 11.86 -30.05 -3.21
CA GLY A 19 13.28 -30.09 -3.55
C GLY A 19 14.09 -28.96 -2.88
N PRO A 20 15.43 -29.09 -2.89
CA PRO A 20 16.32 -28.18 -2.17
C PRO A 20 16.23 -26.74 -2.67
N GLY A 21 16.07 -26.51 -3.98
CA GLY A 21 16.00 -25.18 -4.56
C GLY A 21 14.72 -24.45 -4.16
N THR A 22 13.57 -25.13 -4.23
CA THR A 22 12.28 -24.57 -3.80
C THR A 22 12.25 -24.30 -2.30
N PHE A 23 12.79 -25.20 -1.48
CA PHE A 23 12.89 -25.00 -0.03
C PHE A 23 13.72 -23.77 0.34
N TRP A 24 14.92 -23.62 -0.24
CA TRP A 24 15.78 -22.46 0.01
C TRP A 24 15.18 -21.17 -0.55
N SER A 25 14.54 -21.20 -1.72
CA SER A 25 13.80 -20.08 -2.28
C SER A 25 12.73 -19.56 -1.31
N TRP A 26 11.93 -20.47 -0.75
CA TRP A 26 10.90 -20.12 0.22
C TRP A 26 11.48 -19.53 1.51
N LEU A 27 12.55 -20.10 2.07
CA LEU A 27 13.23 -19.51 3.24
C LEU A 27 13.74 -18.08 2.95
N ILE A 28 14.27 -17.84 1.75
CA ILE A 28 14.72 -16.52 1.29
C ILE A 28 13.53 -15.54 1.17
N ILE A 29 12.38 -16.01 0.70
CA ILE A 29 11.14 -15.21 0.64
C ILE A 29 10.61 -14.90 2.06
N VAL A 30 10.63 -15.85 2.99
CA VAL A 30 10.28 -15.61 4.40
C VAL A 30 11.22 -14.58 5.04
N ALA A 31 12.52 -14.65 4.75
CA ALA A 31 13.49 -13.64 5.19
C ALA A 31 13.21 -12.25 4.57
N SER A 32 12.84 -12.18 3.28
CA SER A 32 12.37 -10.95 2.61
C SER A 32 11.18 -10.32 3.34
N VAL A 33 10.16 -11.11 3.67
CA VAL A 33 8.98 -10.65 4.41
C VAL A 33 9.38 -10.12 5.79
N PHE A 34 10.25 -10.83 6.51
CA PHE A 34 10.73 -10.40 7.82
C PHE A 34 11.49 -9.06 7.77
N ILE A 35 12.35 -8.86 6.76
CA ILE A 35 13.04 -7.58 6.49
C ILE A 35 12.03 -6.48 6.18
N SER A 36 11.06 -6.75 5.30
CA SER A 36 9.98 -5.82 4.94
C SER A 36 9.12 -5.42 6.13
N TRP A 37 8.86 -6.31 7.08
CA TRP A 37 8.01 -6.05 8.25
C TRP A 37 8.75 -5.41 9.42
N THR A 38 10.05 -5.64 9.58
CA THR A 38 10.82 -5.16 10.75
C THR A 38 11.79 -4.02 10.42
N ILE A 39 12.50 -4.09 9.29
CA ILE A 39 13.63 -3.24 8.94
C ILE A 39 13.17 -2.06 8.05
N ASN A 40 12.53 -2.38 6.93
CA ASN A 40 12.18 -1.43 5.87
C ASN A 40 11.27 -0.29 6.38
N PRO A 41 11.70 0.99 6.31
CA PRO A 41 10.97 2.09 6.90
C PRO A 41 9.62 2.38 6.25
N ALA A 42 9.46 2.08 4.96
CA ALA A 42 8.23 2.31 4.21
C ALA A 42 7.15 1.27 4.55
N THR A 43 7.51 -0.02 4.58
CA THR A 43 6.55 -1.14 4.71
C THR A 43 6.31 -1.62 6.15
N LYS A 44 7.22 -1.34 7.10
CA LYS A 44 7.08 -1.76 8.51
C LYS A 44 5.95 -1.08 9.29
N ARG A 45 5.31 -0.05 8.71
CA ARG A 45 4.15 0.65 9.32
C ARG A 45 2.82 0.30 8.65
N LEU A 46 2.84 -0.28 7.45
CA LEU A 46 1.63 -0.58 6.68
C LEU A 46 1.03 -1.91 7.14
N ASP A 47 -0.29 -1.98 7.30
CA ASP A 47 -1.01 -3.26 7.44
C ASP A 47 -1.50 -3.71 6.05
N THR A 48 -0.53 -4.02 5.19
CA THR A 48 -0.75 -4.53 3.84
C THR A 48 -0.16 -5.92 3.69
N ILE A 49 -0.87 -6.76 2.94
CA ILE A 49 -0.40 -8.04 2.43
C ILE A 49 0.26 -7.76 1.08
N THR A 50 1.54 -8.14 0.95
CA THR A 50 2.37 -7.94 -0.24
C THR A 50 2.58 -9.26 -0.98
N ASN A 51 3.02 -9.23 -2.23
CA ASN A 51 3.17 -10.44 -3.05
C ASN A 51 4.18 -11.43 -2.44
N ASP A 52 5.26 -10.93 -1.82
CA ASP A 52 6.21 -11.75 -1.05
C ASP A 52 5.59 -12.33 0.23
N THR A 53 4.67 -11.60 0.89
CA THR A 53 3.86 -12.15 2.00
C THR A 53 2.98 -13.31 1.53
N ILE A 54 2.33 -13.18 0.37
CA ILE A 54 1.52 -14.26 -0.20
C ILE A 54 2.41 -15.48 -0.47
N ALA A 55 3.50 -15.30 -1.23
CA ALA A 55 4.44 -16.38 -1.55
C ALA A 55 5.04 -17.09 -0.31
N ALA A 56 5.39 -16.34 0.73
CA ALA A 56 5.89 -16.89 2.00
C ALA A 56 4.87 -17.80 2.71
N LEU A 57 3.58 -17.48 2.61
CA LEU A 57 2.50 -18.20 3.28
C LEU A 57 1.88 -19.32 2.41
N THR A 58 1.99 -19.23 1.08
CA THR A 58 1.42 -20.21 0.16
C THR A 58 2.08 -21.58 0.27
N LEU A 59 3.41 -21.69 0.19
CA LEU A 59 4.09 -23.00 0.22
C LEU A 59 3.73 -23.86 1.46
N PRO A 60 3.76 -23.35 2.71
CA PRO A 60 3.42 -24.16 3.87
C PRO A 60 1.93 -24.51 3.94
N VAL A 61 1.02 -23.68 3.41
CA VAL A 61 -0.40 -24.03 3.28
C VAL A 61 -0.61 -25.13 2.24
N VAL A 62 0.07 -25.05 1.09
CA VAL A 62 0.05 -26.10 0.05
C VAL A 62 0.61 -27.41 0.63
N ALA A 63 1.71 -27.36 1.37
CA ALA A 63 2.28 -28.51 2.06
C ALA A 63 1.28 -29.14 3.07
N ALA A 64 0.58 -28.33 3.86
CA ALA A 64 -0.43 -28.85 4.79
C ALA A 64 -1.58 -29.56 4.06
N VAL A 65 -2.08 -28.98 2.97
CA VAL A 65 -3.14 -29.59 2.13
C VAL A 65 -2.65 -30.88 1.47
N ASP A 66 -1.43 -30.91 0.95
CA ASP A 66 -0.81 -32.10 0.35
C ASP A 66 -0.62 -33.23 1.38
N ALA A 67 -0.10 -32.91 2.58
CA ALA A 67 0.01 -33.90 3.66
C ALA A 67 -1.36 -34.50 4.05
N LEU A 68 -2.40 -33.67 4.18
CA LEU A 68 -3.77 -34.14 4.43
C LEU A 68 -4.32 -34.99 3.27
N TYR A 69 -4.07 -34.59 2.02
CA TYR A 69 -4.50 -35.32 0.84
C TYR A 69 -3.82 -36.69 0.74
N GLN A 70 -2.51 -36.76 0.98
CA GLN A 70 -1.76 -38.01 0.98
C GLN A 70 -2.23 -38.96 2.09
N LEU A 71 -2.47 -38.45 3.31
CA LEU A 71 -3.09 -39.20 4.39
C LEU A 71 -4.46 -39.75 3.95
N ALA A 72 -5.40 -38.88 3.57
CA ALA A 72 -6.76 -39.29 3.18
C ALA A 72 -6.82 -40.24 1.97
N LYS A 73 -5.82 -40.20 1.08
CA LYS A 73 -5.75 -41.05 -0.12
C LYS A 73 -5.17 -42.43 0.16
N HIS A 74 -4.13 -42.51 0.99
CA HIS A 74 -3.31 -43.71 1.17
C HIS A 74 -3.50 -44.42 2.51
N ASP A 75 -4.01 -43.71 3.52
CA ASP A 75 -4.42 -44.28 4.82
C ASP A 75 -5.93 -44.53 4.80
N ARG A 76 -6.32 -45.78 4.59
CA ARG A 76 -7.71 -46.20 4.36
C ARG A 76 -8.14 -47.31 5.32
N PRO A 77 -9.44 -47.50 5.58
CA PRO A 77 -9.93 -48.55 6.49
C PRO A 77 -9.52 -49.98 6.10
N ASP A 78 -9.34 -50.24 4.79
CA ASP A 78 -8.87 -51.49 4.21
C ASP A 78 -7.34 -51.68 4.31
N ARG A 79 -6.59 -50.63 4.66
CA ARG A 79 -5.13 -50.63 4.81
C ARG A 79 -4.68 -50.09 6.17
N PRO A 80 -4.96 -50.81 7.27
CA PRO A 80 -4.64 -50.31 8.61
C PRO A 80 -3.12 -50.18 8.79
N ARG A 81 -2.67 -48.97 9.15
CA ARG A 81 -1.32 -48.62 9.62
C ARG A 81 -0.24 -48.45 8.53
N LEU A 82 -0.50 -47.60 7.54
CA LEU A 82 0.51 -47.12 6.57
C LEU A 82 1.82 -46.67 7.25
N LEU A 83 1.73 -45.94 8.37
CA LEU A 83 2.87 -45.36 9.10
C LEU A 83 3.71 -46.36 9.92
N LEU A 84 3.31 -47.64 9.96
CA LEU A 84 3.99 -48.74 10.64
C LEU A 84 4.32 -49.90 9.67
N SER A 85 4.16 -49.69 8.36
CA SER A 85 4.46 -50.67 7.32
C SER A 85 5.94 -50.62 6.95
N ASP A 86 6.56 -51.81 6.85
CA ASP A 86 7.92 -52.01 6.36
C ASP A 86 7.99 -52.28 4.84
N SER A 87 6.85 -52.22 4.12
CA SER A 87 6.81 -52.40 2.67
C SER A 87 7.63 -51.33 1.93
N PRO A 88 8.45 -51.66 0.93
CA PRO A 88 9.19 -50.68 0.12
C PRO A 88 8.31 -49.58 -0.51
N GLU A 89 7.10 -49.93 -0.93
CA GLU A 89 6.12 -48.98 -1.49
C GLU A 89 5.58 -48.03 -0.42
N ASP A 90 5.33 -48.54 0.79
CA ASP A 90 4.87 -47.71 1.91
C ASP A 90 5.97 -46.82 2.45
N ILE A 91 7.21 -47.28 2.44
CA ILE A 91 8.39 -46.46 2.72
C ILE A 91 8.49 -45.27 1.74
N GLN A 92 8.11 -45.45 0.47
CA GLN A 92 8.05 -44.35 -0.50
C GLN A 92 6.86 -43.40 -0.29
N LEU A 93 5.68 -43.91 0.06
CA LEU A 93 4.51 -43.09 0.37
C LEU A 93 4.71 -42.29 1.67
N VAL A 94 5.27 -42.91 2.70
CA VAL A 94 5.66 -42.23 3.96
C VAL A 94 6.72 -41.16 3.68
N ALA A 95 7.69 -41.42 2.81
CA ALA A 95 8.66 -40.41 2.39
C ALA A 95 8.03 -39.23 1.62
N ALA A 96 7.03 -39.48 0.78
CA ALA A 96 6.26 -38.43 0.10
C ALA A 96 5.45 -37.57 1.09
N LEU A 97 5.00 -38.14 2.20
CA LEU A 97 4.31 -37.46 3.30
C LEU A 97 5.28 -36.71 4.25
N GLU A 98 6.50 -37.22 4.47
CA GLU A 98 7.53 -36.56 5.28
C GLU A 98 7.88 -35.15 4.78
N ALA A 99 7.96 -35.00 3.46
CA ALA A 99 8.42 -33.78 2.82
C ALA A 99 7.50 -32.56 3.09
N PRO A 100 6.17 -32.61 2.86
CA PRO A 100 5.26 -31.53 3.24
C PRO A 100 5.17 -31.33 4.76
N LEU A 101 5.17 -32.39 5.57
CA LEU A 101 5.18 -32.27 7.03
C LEU A 101 6.41 -31.48 7.53
N ALA A 102 7.56 -31.64 6.88
CA ALA A 102 8.75 -30.86 7.20
C ALA A 102 8.61 -29.36 6.92
N ILE A 103 7.99 -28.98 5.80
CA ILE A 103 7.67 -27.58 5.51
C ILE A 103 6.75 -27.00 6.59
N CYS A 104 5.70 -27.75 6.98
CA CYS A 104 4.75 -27.31 8.00
C CYS A 104 5.43 -27.03 9.35
N GLU A 105 6.35 -27.90 9.80
CA GLU A 105 7.10 -27.70 11.05
C GLU A 105 8.05 -26.50 11.00
N VAL A 106 8.85 -26.39 9.94
CA VAL A 106 9.76 -25.26 9.76
C VAL A 106 8.95 -23.97 9.72
N TYR A 107 7.80 -23.96 9.05
CA TYR A 107 6.91 -22.81 9.04
C TYR A 107 6.31 -22.50 10.42
N VAL A 108 5.83 -23.49 11.18
CA VAL A 108 5.28 -23.27 12.54
C VAL A 108 6.30 -22.57 13.44
N VAL A 109 7.59 -22.94 13.35
CA VAL A 109 8.66 -22.24 14.09
C VAL A 109 8.88 -20.81 13.57
N LEU A 110 8.92 -20.62 12.24
CA LEU A 110 9.05 -19.30 11.62
C LEU A 110 7.84 -18.37 11.88
N ALA A 111 6.65 -18.94 12.04
CA ALA A 111 5.41 -18.23 12.31
C ALA A 111 5.43 -17.50 13.65
N ILE A 112 6.13 -18.03 14.66
CA ILE A 112 6.37 -17.32 15.94
C ILE A 112 7.07 -15.98 15.69
N PHE A 113 8.08 -15.96 14.82
CA PHE A 113 8.83 -14.74 14.47
C PHE A 113 8.02 -13.79 13.60
N LEU A 114 7.28 -14.30 12.60
CA LEU A 114 6.40 -13.49 11.75
C LEU A 114 5.24 -12.88 12.53
N HIS A 115 4.59 -13.64 13.41
CA HIS A 115 3.54 -13.16 14.29
C HIS A 115 4.08 -12.16 15.31
N SER A 116 5.28 -12.37 15.85
CA SER A 116 5.98 -11.38 16.69
C SER A 116 6.21 -10.06 15.95
N ALA A 117 6.63 -10.12 14.68
CA ALA A 117 6.82 -8.94 13.85
C ALA A 117 5.51 -8.19 13.58
N ALA A 118 4.43 -8.91 13.22
CA ALA A 118 3.11 -8.34 12.94
C ALA A 118 2.44 -7.74 14.20
N SER A 119 2.49 -8.44 15.34
CA SER A 119 1.90 -8.01 16.62
C SER A 119 2.48 -6.70 17.18
N ARG A 120 3.70 -6.32 16.79
CA ARG A 120 4.35 -5.10 17.32
C ARG A 120 3.55 -3.82 17.07
N ARG A 121 2.82 -3.72 15.94
CA ARG A 121 2.28 -2.43 15.43
C ARG A 121 0.82 -2.48 14.95
N TYR A 122 -0.02 -3.31 15.55
CA TYR A 122 -1.46 -3.40 15.23
C TYR A 122 -1.77 -3.80 13.76
N GLN A 123 -0.90 -4.64 13.17
CA GLN A 123 -1.04 -5.07 11.78
C GLN A 123 -1.94 -6.31 11.70
N TRP A 124 -3.25 -6.06 11.81
CA TRP A 124 -4.27 -7.10 11.97
C TRP A 124 -4.41 -8.03 10.77
N LYS A 125 -4.25 -7.53 9.54
CA LYS A 125 -4.26 -8.39 8.35
C LYS A 125 -3.08 -9.34 8.39
N ARG A 126 -1.88 -8.84 8.74
CA ARG A 126 -0.67 -9.67 8.86
C ARG A 126 -0.78 -10.71 9.97
N VAL A 127 -1.26 -10.33 11.15
CA VAL A 127 -1.54 -11.26 12.27
C VAL A 127 -2.53 -12.34 11.81
N GLY A 128 -3.68 -11.95 11.25
CA GLY A 128 -4.71 -12.89 10.80
C GLY A 128 -4.20 -13.89 9.76
N CYS A 129 -3.45 -13.42 8.75
CA CYS A 129 -2.87 -14.30 7.73
C CYS A 129 -1.87 -15.30 8.33
N VAL A 130 -0.95 -14.87 9.20
CA VAL A 130 0.03 -15.76 9.85
C VAL A 130 -0.65 -16.78 10.77
N THR A 131 -1.63 -16.34 11.58
CA THR A 131 -2.37 -17.26 12.47
C THR A 131 -3.15 -18.30 11.67
N LEU A 132 -3.85 -17.91 10.61
CA LEU A 132 -4.61 -18.83 9.75
C LEU A 132 -3.70 -19.88 9.09
N SER A 133 -2.60 -19.47 8.47
CA SER A 133 -1.65 -20.42 7.86
C SER A 133 -0.99 -21.33 8.90
N THR A 134 -0.73 -20.83 10.12
CA THR A 134 -0.19 -21.65 11.21
C THR A 134 -1.19 -22.74 11.64
N LEU A 135 -2.47 -22.39 11.81
CA LEU A 135 -3.53 -23.35 12.13
C LEU A 135 -3.66 -24.43 11.05
N LEU A 136 -3.60 -24.05 9.77
CA LEU A 136 -3.58 -25.00 8.67
C LEU A 136 -2.36 -25.94 8.74
N CYS A 137 -1.16 -25.43 9.05
CA CYS A 137 0.06 -26.25 9.19
C CYS A 137 0.06 -27.20 10.39
N PHE A 138 -0.73 -26.92 11.43
CA PHE A 138 -0.95 -27.88 12.53
C PHE A 138 -1.93 -29.00 12.17
N SER A 139 -2.84 -28.78 11.22
CA SER A 139 -3.91 -29.75 10.94
C SER A 139 -3.44 -31.17 10.54
N PRO A 140 -2.38 -31.39 9.72
CA PRO A 140 -1.95 -32.75 9.40
C PRO A 140 -1.34 -33.47 10.61
N GLN A 141 -0.67 -32.71 11.49
CA GLN A 141 -0.06 -33.24 12.71
C GLN A 141 -1.10 -33.64 13.74
N LEU A 142 -2.16 -32.85 13.89
CA LEU A 142 -3.30 -33.20 14.75
C LEU A 142 -4.05 -34.43 14.22
N VAL A 143 -4.25 -34.53 12.90
CA VAL A 143 -4.83 -35.73 12.28
C VAL A 143 -3.99 -36.97 12.57
N ILE A 144 -2.67 -36.93 12.32
CA ILE A 144 -1.78 -38.06 12.64
C ILE A 144 -1.83 -38.38 14.13
N PHE A 145 -1.79 -37.38 15.01
CA PHE A 145 -1.83 -37.58 16.47
C PHE A 145 -3.11 -38.29 16.94
N PHE A 146 -4.29 -37.86 16.46
CA PHE A 146 -5.57 -38.46 16.87
C PHE A 146 -5.86 -39.80 16.19
N THR A 147 -5.40 -40.00 14.95
CA THR A 147 -5.55 -41.29 14.23
C THR A 147 -4.54 -42.34 14.72
N TYR A 148 -3.37 -41.92 15.20
CA TYR A 148 -2.28 -42.81 15.64
C TYR A 148 -1.79 -42.50 17.07
N PRO A 149 -2.63 -42.66 18.11
CA PRO A 149 -2.24 -42.35 19.50
C PRO A 149 -1.08 -43.23 20.01
N ASP A 150 -0.94 -44.45 19.48
CA ASP A 150 0.09 -45.42 19.88
C ASP A 150 1.37 -45.39 19.02
N LEU A 151 1.57 -44.39 18.14
CA LEU A 151 2.72 -44.37 17.22
C LEU A 151 4.06 -44.21 17.99
N PRO A 152 4.93 -45.23 18.04
CA PRO A 152 6.15 -45.12 18.83
C PRO A 152 7.21 -44.36 18.05
N VAL A 153 7.86 -43.37 18.69
CA VAL A 153 8.93 -42.54 18.10
C VAL A 153 10.08 -43.38 17.50
N SER A 154 10.31 -44.58 18.04
CA SER A 154 11.34 -45.53 17.60
C SER A 154 10.88 -46.55 16.55
N ARG A 155 9.58 -46.61 16.21
CA ARG A 155 8.98 -47.69 15.41
C ARG A 155 8.10 -47.25 14.25
N SER A 156 7.92 -45.94 14.04
CA SER A 156 7.29 -45.40 12.83
C SER A 156 8.22 -45.53 11.62
N THR A 157 7.64 -45.73 10.43
CA THR A 157 8.38 -45.78 9.14
C THR A 157 9.10 -44.45 8.81
N PHE A 158 8.81 -43.36 9.53
CA PHE A 158 9.39 -42.03 9.37
C PHE A 158 10.93 -41.98 9.60
N ALA A 159 11.66 -41.27 8.74
CA ALA A 159 13.12 -41.13 8.82
C ALA A 159 13.62 -40.14 9.89
N ARG A 160 12.71 -39.41 10.55
CA ARG A 160 12.98 -38.46 11.63
C ARG A 160 11.73 -38.30 12.52
N PRO A 161 11.87 -37.87 13.78
CA PRO A 161 10.71 -37.50 14.60
C PRO A 161 10.08 -36.19 14.10
N PHE A 162 8.81 -36.01 14.45
CA PHE A 162 7.96 -34.85 14.14
C PHE A 162 7.30 -34.29 15.42
N LEU A 163 6.76 -33.07 15.37
CA LEU A 163 6.26 -32.31 16.51
C LEU A 163 5.08 -32.98 17.23
N PHE A 164 4.26 -33.76 16.52
CA PHE A 164 3.18 -34.55 17.13
C PHE A 164 3.68 -35.64 18.09
N ASN A 165 4.91 -36.14 17.91
CA ASN A 165 5.56 -37.06 18.87
C ASN A 165 5.89 -36.37 20.20
N PHE A 166 5.80 -35.04 20.27
CA PHE A 166 6.15 -34.23 21.42
C PHE A 166 4.97 -33.36 21.84
N VAL A 167 3.93 -33.98 22.41
CA VAL A 167 2.68 -33.32 22.86
C VAL A 167 2.94 -32.04 23.67
N LEU A 168 3.93 -32.08 24.57
CA LEU A 168 4.34 -30.91 25.35
C LEU A 168 4.86 -29.75 24.47
N ALA A 169 5.63 -30.04 23.43
CA ALA A 169 6.15 -29.02 22.51
C ALA A 169 5.04 -28.49 21.58
N LEU A 170 4.16 -29.37 21.09
CA LEU A 170 2.99 -29.00 20.26
C LEU A 170 2.04 -28.07 21.03
N GLY A 171 1.69 -28.43 22.26
CA GLY A 171 0.86 -27.62 23.15
C GLY A 171 1.54 -26.29 23.55
N PHE A 172 2.86 -26.31 23.78
CA PHE A 172 3.63 -25.12 24.13
C PHE A 172 3.67 -24.08 23.00
N ILE A 173 3.94 -24.49 21.75
CA ILE A 173 3.96 -23.57 20.60
C ILE A 173 2.55 -22.99 20.37
N SER A 174 1.52 -23.84 20.46
CA SER A 174 0.12 -23.40 20.37
C SER A 174 -0.23 -22.37 21.45
N GLY A 175 0.21 -22.60 22.69
CA GLY A 175 0.03 -21.68 23.81
C GLY A 175 0.74 -20.33 23.61
N ILE A 176 1.97 -20.32 23.09
CA ILE A 176 2.71 -19.08 22.77
C ILE A 176 1.95 -18.25 21.74
N MET A 177 1.50 -18.87 20.65
CA MET A 177 0.76 -18.19 19.59
C MET A 177 -0.59 -17.64 20.10
N ALA A 178 -1.30 -18.39 20.95
CA ALA A 178 -2.51 -17.92 21.61
C ALA A 178 -2.25 -16.72 22.54
N ILE A 179 -1.19 -16.76 23.36
CA ILE A 179 -0.80 -15.66 24.25
C ILE A 179 -0.43 -14.41 23.43
N MET A 180 0.37 -14.55 22.37
CA MET A 180 0.76 -13.44 21.50
C MET A 180 -0.44 -12.81 20.79
N THR A 181 -1.41 -13.62 20.36
CA THR A 181 -2.69 -13.16 19.82
C THR A 181 -3.50 -12.41 20.88
N GLY A 182 -3.70 -13.00 22.06
CA GLY A 182 -4.45 -12.41 23.17
C GLY A 182 -3.88 -11.07 23.65
N VAL A 183 -2.56 -10.97 23.83
CA VAL A 183 -1.86 -9.71 24.14
C VAL A 183 -2.11 -8.66 23.06
N SER A 184 -2.10 -9.04 21.77
CA SER A 184 -2.38 -8.13 20.66
C SER A 184 -3.84 -7.62 20.66
N ILE A 185 -4.80 -8.49 21.00
CA ILE A 185 -6.23 -8.15 21.13
C ILE A 185 -6.44 -7.19 22.30
N ILE A 186 -6.03 -7.57 23.51
CA ILE A 186 -6.19 -6.76 24.74
C ILE A 186 -5.59 -5.36 24.54
N ARG A 187 -4.36 -5.29 24.01
CA ARG A 187 -3.68 -4.03 23.72
C ARG A 187 -4.46 -3.13 22.77
N THR A 188 -5.11 -3.71 21.76
CA THR A 188 -5.92 -2.98 20.78
C THR A 188 -7.23 -2.47 21.38
N VAL A 189 -7.90 -3.29 22.20
CA VAL A 189 -9.10 -2.88 22.94
C VAL A 189 -8.76 -1.70 23.86
N VAL A 190 -7.69 -1.81 24.66
CA VAL A 190 -7.22 -0.74 25.55
C VAL A 190 -6.92 0.56 24.79
N VAL A 191 -6.16 0.51 23.69
CA VAL A 191 -5.86 1.73 22.90
C VAL A 191 -7.10 2.29 22.21
N THR A 192 -8.04 1.44 21.77
CA THR A 192 -9.29 1.91 21.13
C THR A 192 -10.22 2.57 22.14
N MET A 193 -10.34 2.02 23.36
CA MET A 193 -11.07 2.63 24.46
C MET A 193 -10.43 3.97 24.86
N TYR A 194 -9.10 4.01 25.02
CA TYR A 194 -8.36 5.23 25.36
C TYR A 194 -8.46 6.32 24.28
N ARG A 195 -8.55 5.94 22.99
CA ARG A 195 -8.80 6.88 21.88
C ARG A 195 -10.24 7.43 21.86
N ARG A 196 -11.23 6.69 22.37
CA ARG A 196 -12.64 7.10 22.44
C ARG A 196 -12.97 8.00 23.63
N ALA A 197 -12.11 8.08 24.65
CA ALA A 197 -12.26 9.03 25.74
C ALA A 197 -12.12 10.48 25.22
N LYS A 198 -13.22 11.24 25.26
CA LYS A 198 -13.27 12.65 24.84
C LYS A 198 -12.82 13.54 26.02
N PRO A 199 -11.80 14.40 25.87
CA PRO A 199 -11.48 15.40 26.89
C PRO A 199 -12.55 16.52 26.91
N PRO A 200 -12.76 17.19 28.06
CA PRO A 200 -13.84 18.17 28.23
C PRO A 200 -13.56 19.56 27.64
N SER A 201 -12.31 19.95 27.44
CA SER A 201 -11.92 21.28 26.93
C SER A 201 -10.97 21.20 25.72
N THR A 202 -10.72 22.33 25.05
CA THR A 202 -9.76 22.46 23.93
C THR A 202 -8.30 22.43 24.40
N GLU A 203 -7.98 22.99 25.56
CA GLU A 203 -6.61 22.99 26.11
C GLU A 203 -6.21 21.57 26.58
N ASP A 204 -7.17 20.82 27.11
CA ASP A 204 -7.03 19.38 27.38
C ASP A 204 -6.82 18.55 26.10
N GLN A 205 -7.16 19.03 24.91
CA GLN A 205 -7.01 18.23 23.68
C GLN A 205 -5.54 18.04 23.31
N ASP A 206 -4.70 19.08 23.35
CA ASP A 206 -3.28 18.93 23.01
C ASP A 206 -2.49 18.24 24.14
N LEU A 207 -2.76 18.54 25.41
CA LEU A 207 -2.20 17.80 26.55
C LEU A 207 -2.60 16.32 26.53
N SER A 208 -3.85 15.98 26.20
CA SER A 208 -4.29 14.59 26.07
C SER A 208 -3.79 13.92 24.79
N LYS A 209 -3.44 14.67 23.74
CA LYS A 209 -2.81 14.16 22.50
C LYS A 209 -1.34 13.81 22.74
N GLU A 210 -0.61 14.63 23.49
CA GLU A 210 0.75 14.28 23.94
C GLU A 210 0.74 13.08 24.89
N ARG A 211 -0.16 13.06 25.89
CA ARG A 211 -0.35 11.91 26.78
C ARG A 211 -0.72 10.64 26.00
N ARG A 212 -1.60 10.72 24.99
CA ARG A 212 -1.92 9.63 24.05
C ARG A 212 -0.69 9.12 23.30
N ASN A 213 0.11 10.00 22.72
CA ASN A 213 1.36 9.62 22.04
C ASN A 213 2.37 8.95 23.00
N ARG A 214 2.52 9.45 24.23
CA ARG A 214 3.36 8.82 25.25
C ARG A 214 2.82 7.45 25.67
N PHE A 215 1.52 7.32 25.88
CA PHE A 215 0.88 6.04 26.23
C PHE A 215 1.05 5.00 25.11
N GLU A 216 0.83 5.37 23.84
CA GLU A 216 1.08 4.48 22.71
C GLU A 216 2.56 4.07 22.63
N LYS A 217 3.50 4.99 22.85
CA LYS A 217 4.95 4.69 22.91
C LYS A 217 5.28 3.69 24.03
N TRP A 218 4.77 3.90 25.25
CA TRP A 218 4.98 2.98 26.37
C TRP A 218 4.30 1.63 26.17
N SER A 219 3.09 1.59 25.60
CA SER A 219 2.41 0.35 25.21
C SER A 219 3.20 -0.45 24.17
N ASN A 220 3.83 0.22 23.19
CA ASN A 220 4.75 -0.44 22.24
C ASN A 220 5.97 -1.05 22.94
N ILE A 221 6.58 -0.33 23.89
CA ILE A 221 7.74 -0.81 24.66
C ILE A 221 7.33 -2.00 25.52
N PHE A 222 6.26 -1.87 26.32
CA PHE A 222 5.77 -2.93 27.20
C PHE A 222 5.42 -4.21 26.44
N ALA A 223 4.69 -4.12 25.32
CA ALA A 223 4.38 -5.29 24.49
C ALA A 223 5.65 -5.91 23.87
N SER A 224 6.61 -5.09 23.45
CA SER A 224 7.89 -5.59 22.91
C SER A 224 8.74 -6.28 23.98
N VAL A 225 8.76 -5.74 25.21
CA VAL A 225 9.43 -6.35 26.37
C VAL A 225 8.71 -7.63 26.78
N LEU A 226 7.39 -7.65 26.90
CA LEU A 226 6.63 -8.86 27.24
C LEU A 226 6.87 -9.98 26.22
N ILE A 227 6.83 -9.68 24.93
CA ILE A 227 7.14 -10.65 23.87
C ILE A 227 8.62 -11.08 23.91
N ALA A 228 9.57 -10.16 24.15
CA ALA A 228 10.98 -10.49 24.30
C ALA A 228 11.28 -11.30 25.58
N SER A 229 10.52 -11.09 26.65
CA SER A 229 10.54 -11.86 27.89
C SER A 229 9.96 -13.25 27.68
N ILE A 230 8.85 -13.40 26.95
CA ILE A 230 8.34 -14.72 26.52
C ILE A 230 9.41 -15.44 25.69
N ILE A 231 9.99 -14.79 24.68
CA ILE A 231 11.08 -15.35 23.87
C ILE A 231 12.32 -15.67 24.72
N SER A 232 12.64 -14.89 25.76
CA SER A 232 13.76 -15.17 26.67
C SER A 232 13.45 -16.27 27.68
N ILE A 233 12.21 -16.41 28.14
CA ILE A 233 11.76 -17.52 28.99
C ILE A 233 11.79 -18.82 28.18
N VAL A 234 11.37 -18.79 26.92
CA VAL A 234 11.58 -19.88 25.95
C VAL A 234 13.07 -20.17 25.76
N LYS A 235 13.89 -19.13 25.51
CA LYS A 235 15.33 -19.27 25.21
C LYS A 235 16.20 -19.67 26.41
N TYR A 236 15.82 -19.36 27.65
CA TYR A 236 16.67 -19.60 28.83
C TYR A 236 16.00 -20.53 29.86
N GLY A 237 14.69 -20.36 30.11
CA GLY A 237 13.94 -21.25 31.00
C GLY A 237 13.78 -22.66 30.41
N PHE A 238 13.63 -22.79 29.09
CA PHE A 238 13.65 -24.10 28.45
C PHE A 238 15.08 -24.59 28.22
N VAL A 239 15.98 -23.78 27.64
CA VAL A 239 17.36 -24.24 27.33
C VAL A 239 18.14 -24.68 28.58
N GLY A 240 17.90 -24.14 29.77
CA GLY A 240 18.51 -24.70 30.99
C GLY A 240 18.08 -26.15 31.26
N ASN A 241 16.77 -26.38 31.42
CA ASN A 241 16.25 -27.69 31.84
C ASN A 241 16.08 -28.69 30.68
N THR A 242 16.02 -28.22 29.43
CA THR A 242 16.08 -29.08 28.24
C THR A 242 17.43 -29.15 27.56
N MET A 243 18.47 -28.38 27.91
CA MET A 243 19.83 -28.89 27.69
C MET A 243 20.12 -30.08 28.61
N ALA A 244 19.46 -30.22 29.76
CA ALA A 244 19.56 -31.44 30.58
C ALA A 244 18.68 -32.59 30.03
N PHE A 245 17.36 -32.37 29.87
CA PHE A 245 16.46 -33.38 29.30
C PHE A 245 16.87 -33.77 27.86
N ALA A 246 17.21 -32.78 27.04
CA ALA A 246 17.75 -33.05 25.72
C ALA A 246 19.26 -33.32 25.71
N ALA A 247 20.06 -33.22 26.77
CA ALA A 247 21.34 -33.96 26.78
C ALA A 247 21.04 -35.46 26.85
N GLY A 248 20.11 -35.85 27.73
CA GLY A 248 19.62 -37.22 27.84
C GLY A 248 19.03 -37.75 26.53
N VAL A 249 18.33 -36.90 25.74
CA VAL A 249 17.71 -37.30 24.46
C VAL A 249 18.61 -37.04 23.22
N LEU A 250 19.47 -36.02 23.21
CA LEU A 250 20.44 -35.73 22.13
C LEU A 250 21.67 -36.64 22.19
N GLY A 251 21.88 -37.34 23.31
CA GLY A 251 22.70 -38.56 23.33
C GLY A 251 22.24 -39.58 22.29
N TYR A 252 20.98 -39.53 21.85
CA TYR A 252 20.39 -40.36 20.79
C TYR A 252 20.50 -39.73 19.37
N GLN A 253 21.62 -39.06 19.12
CA GLN A 253 22.05 -38.46 17.85
C GLN A 253 21.29 -37.22 17.33
N THR A 254 22.07 -36.38 16.66
CA THR A 254 21.82 -35.11 15.95
C THR A 254 20.78 -35.15 14.80
N ARG A 255 19.73 -35.98 14.89
CA ARG A 255 18.72 -36.18 13.83
C ARG A 255 17.48 -35.28 13.95
N MET A 256 17.23 -34.68 15.11
CA MET A 256 15.99 -33.91 15.39
C MET A 256 15.82 -32.63 14.56
N ILE A 257 16.86 -32.12 13.88
CA ILE A 257 16.76 -30.89 13.08
C ILE A 257 17.40 -31.03 11.69
N ARG A 258 16.94 -32.02 10.92
CA ARG A 258 17.03 -31.94 9.46
C ARG A 258 15.95 -30.98 8.95
N PHE A 259 16.29 -29.69 8.89
CA PHE A 259 15.40 -28.61 8.43
C PHE A 259 14.85 -28.82 7.01
N MET A 260 15.67 -29.42 6.13
CA MET A 260 15.34 -29.59 4.72
C MET A 260 14.59 -30.93 4.51
N PRO A 261 13.50 -30.94 3.73
CA PRO A 261 12.93 -32.18 3.20
C PRO A 261 14.00 -33.00 2.47
N LYS A 262 13.86 -34.33 2.48
CA LYS A 262 14.68 -35.21 1.65
C LYS A 262 13.91 -35.55 0.37
N SER A 263 14.59 -35.46 -0.77
CA SER A 263 14.08 -35.84 -2.08
C SER A 263 15.21 -36.50 -2.89
N ASN A 264 14.86 -37.10 -4.04
CA ASN A 264 15.83 -37.54 -5.05
C ASN A 264 16.25 -36.39 -6.01
N VAL A 265 15.74 -35.17 -5.80
CA VAL A 265 15.92 -34.03 -6.71
C VAL A 265 17.19 -33.26 -6.34
N SER A 266 18.04 -32.99 -7.32
CA SER A 266 19.29 -32.26 -7.13
C SER A 266 19.07 -30.75 -7.15
N LEU A 267 19.92 -30.01 -6.44
CA LEU A 267 19.97 -28.54 -6.55
C LEU A 267 20.38 -28.07 -7.96
N THR A 268 21.02 -28.93 -8.74
CA THR A 268 21.41 -28.68 -10.14
C THR A 268 20.27 -28.83 -11.13
N ASP A 269 19.10 -29.31 -10.71
CA ASP A 269 17.98 -29.54 -11.61
C ASP A 269 17.32 -28.20 -11.98
N LEU A 270 16.84 -28.09 -13.22
CA LEU A 270 16.46 -26.79 -13.82
C LEU A 270 15.35 -26.08 -13.02
N ASP A 271 14.35 -26.82 -12.55
CA ASP A 271 13.27 -26.30 -11.72
C ASP A 271 13.77 -25.78 -10.37
N GLN A 272 14.73 -26.48 -9.75
CA GLN A 272 15.35 -26.09 -8.49
C GLN A 272 16.22 -24.83 -8.63
N ILE A 273 17.00 -24.72 -9.70
CA ILE A 273 17.80 -23.51 -10.01
C ILE A 273 16.87 -22.31 -10.24
N ILE A 274 15.82 -22.47 -11.06
CA ILE A 274 14.85 -21.40 -11.34
C ILE A 274 14.14 -20.98 -10.06
N ALA A 275 13.68 -21.93 -9.23
CA ALA A 275 13.05 -21.64 -7.95
C ALA A 275 13.97 -20.82 -7.05
N LEU A 276 15.22 -21.26 -6.86
CA LEU A 276 16.21 -20.57 -6.02
C LEU A 276 16.50 -19.14 -6.52
N ALA A 277 16.64 -18.96 -7.83
CA ALA A 277 16.85 -17.65 -8.45
C ALA A 277 15.68 -16.69 -8.18
N GLY A 278 14.42 -17.16 -8.30
CA GLY A 278 13.23 -16.37 -8.01
C GLY A 278 13.15 -15.90 -6.54
N GLY A 279 13.58 -16.73 -5.59
CA GLY A 279 13.73 -16.32 -4.20
C GLY A 279 14.82 -15.26 -4.04
N GLY A 280 15.99 -15.49 -4.65
CA GLY A 280 17.12 -14.56 -4.64
C GLY A 280 16.78 -13.16 -5.16
N PHE A 281 16.10 -13.06 -6.30
CA PHE A 281 15.61 -11.78 -6.83
C PHE A 281 14.64 -11.10 -5.86
N THR A 282 13.70 -11.85 -5.27
CA THR A 282 12.74 -11.32 -4.30
C THR A 282 13.44 -10.67 -3.10
N LEU A 283 14.42 -11.36 -2.51
CA LEU A 283 15.20 -10.81 -1.39
C LEU A 283 16.06 -9.60 -1.82
N LEU A 284 16.67 -9.65 -3.00
CA LEU A 284 17.47 -8.54 -3.54
C LEU A 284 16.63 -7.27 -3.71
N PHE A 285 15.42 -7.37 -4.27
CA PHE A 285 14.51 -6.24 -4.37
C PHE A 285 14.03 -5.73 -3.00
N SER A 286 13.75 -6.61 -2.04
CA SER A 286 13.37 -6.19 -0.68
C SER A 286 14.50 -5.53 0.09
N ILE A 287 15.74 -6.01 -0.03
CA ILE A 287 16.94 -5.34 0.50
C ILE A 287 17.14 -3.99 -0.20
N TYR A 288 17.08 -3.93 -1.53
CA TYR A 288 17.19 -2.69 -2.28
C TYR A 288 16.14 -1.65 -1.85
N ASN A 289 14.88 -2.06 -1.70
CA ASN A 289 13.81 -1.20 -1.22
C ASN A 289 14.00 -0.76 0.24
N ALA A 290 14.49 -1.64 1.12
CA ALA A 290 14.83 -1.28 2.49
C ALA A 290 15.99 -0.27 2.56
N VAL A 291 17.06 -0.49 1.76
CA VAL A 291 18.22 0.40 1.65
C VAL A 291 17.84 1.73 1.00
N LYS A 292 17.01 1.76 -0.05
CA LYS A 292 16.48 2.99 -0.66
C LYS A 292 15.60 3.75 0.33
N GLY A 293 14.73 3.06 1.06
CA GLY A 293 13.92 3.63 2.13
C GLY A 293 14.78 4.22 3.25
N TRP A 294 15.87 3.55 3.61
CA TRP A 294 16.87 4.07 4.55
C TRP A 294 17.62 5.27 3.99
N ARG A 295 18.09 5.26 2.73
CA ARG A 295 18.75 6.40 2.08
C ARG A 295 17.84 7.63 2.00
N SER A 296 16.55 7.43 1.70
CA SER A 296 15.55 8.50 1.79
C SER A 296 15.38 9.00 3.24
N SER A 297 15.27 8.09 4.21
CA SER A 297 15.18 8.44 5.64
C SER A 297 16.47 9.04 6.23
N SER A 298 17.64 8.76 5.63
CA SER A 298 18.94 9.24 6.06
C SER A 298 19.33 10.53 5.35
N ASN A 299 18.88 10.78 4.12
CA ASN A 299 18.99 12.11 3.51
C ASN A 299 18.12 13.12 4.29
N VAL A 300 17.00 12.67 4.87
CA VAL A 300 16.18 13.42 5.85
C VAL A 300 16.84 13.57 7.24
N ARG A 301 17.93 12.85 7.56
CA ARG A 301 18.66 12.92 8.85
C ARG A 301 20.07 13.51 8.78
N ILE A 302 20.78 13.28 7.69
CA ILE A 302 22.04 13.96 7.35
C ILE A 302 21.71 15.41 6.95
N GLY A 303 20.52 15.64 6.39
CA GLY A 303 19.85 16.93 6.34
C GLY A 303 18.98 17.25 7.57
N ASN A 304 19.37 16.87 8.79
CA ASN A 304 19.04 17.59 10.04
C ASN A 304 19.64 16.95 11.31
N ASN A 305 20.79 17.47 11.74
CA ASN A 305 21.09 17.62 13.17
C ASN A 305 21.15 19.10 13.61
N ASN A 306 20.95 20.03 12.67
CA ASN A 306 20.39 21.33 13.01
C ASN A 306 18.87 21.13 13.20
N CYS A 307 18.26 21.87 14.12
CA CYS A 307 16.86 22.23 13.98
C CYS A 307 16.75 23.32 12.90
N HIS A 308 17.07 22.97 11.66
CA HIS A 308 16.52 23.73 10.55
C HIS A 308 15.03 23.39 10.51
N ARG A 309 14.23 24.36 10.98
CA ARG A 309 13.04 24.79 10.21
C ARG A 309 13.42 24.64 8.73
N PRO A 310 12.57 24.05 7.86
CA PRO A 310 12.88 24.02 6.42
C PRO A 310 13.37 25.40 6.06
N GLN A 311 14.62 25.50 5.58
CA GLN A 311 15.27 26.78 5.44
C GLN A 311 14.35 27.58 4.53
N ILE A 312 13.77 28.65 5.07
CA ILE A 312 12.64 29.31 4.44
C ILE A 312 13.20 29.94 3.17
N GLN A 313 13.05 29.23 2.05
CA GLN A 313 12.87 29.86 0.76
C GLN A 313 11.65 30.76 0.99
N ALA A 314 11.92 32.05 1.15
CA ALA A 314 10.95 33.07 1.57
C ALA A 314 10.07 33.47 0.38
N ALA A 315 9.58 32.46 -0.32
CA ALA A 315 8.83 32.52 -1.54
C ALA A 315 7.89 31.31 -1.56
N MET A 316 6.59 31.59 -1.65
CA MET A 316 5.58 30.58 -1.93
C MET A 316 5.92 29.85 -3.22
N LYS A 317 5.66 28.54 -3.28
CA LYS A 317 6.02 27.70 -4.43
C LYS A 317 4.80 27.08 -5.10
N LEU A 318 4.55 27.47 -6.34
CA LEU A 318 3.52 26.91 -7.20
C LEU A 318 4.02 25.68 -7.95
N TYR A 319 3.24 24.62 -7.95
CA TYR A 319 3.41 23.47 -8.84
C TYR A 319 2.50 23.64 -10.05
N ASP A 320 3.07 24.07 -11.18
CA ASP A 320 2.40 24.38 -12.45
C ASP A 320 2.52 23.19 -13.43
N ALA A 321 1.71 23.19 -14.49
CA ALA A 321 1.78 22.22 -15.58
C ALA A 321 1.04 22.76 -16.82
N PRO A 322 1.33 22.27 -18.05
CA PRO A 322 0.60 22.61 -19.27
C PRO A 322 -0.82 22.01 -19.31
N ALA A 323 -1.68 22.41 -18.37
CA ALA A 323 -3.04 21.90 -18.19
C ALA A 323 -4.02 23.04 -17.81
N SER A 324 -5.33 22.79 -17.96
CA SER A 324 -6.36 23.81 -17.75
C SER A 324 -6.44 24.34 -16.31
N ASN A 325 -6.28 23.48 -15.30
CA ASN A 325 -6.37 23.93 -13.90
C ASN A 325 -5.21 24.88 -13.52
N PRO A 326 -3.93 24.58 -13.81
CA PRO A 326 -2.85 25.54 -13.59
C PRO A 326 -2.95 26.82 -14.44
N MET A 327 -3.53 26.76 -15.64
CA MET A 327 -3.82 27.97 -16.44
C MET A 327 -4.71 28.98 -15.69
N VAL A 328 -5.64 28.53 -14.85
CA VAL A 328 -6.45 29.42 -13.98
C VAL A 328 -5.53 30.26 -13.08
N ILE A 329 -4.54 29.63 -12.45
CA ILE A 329 -3.60 30.32 -11.55
C ILE A 329 -2.66 31.23 -12.33
N ARG A 330 -2.16 30.78 -13.49
CA ARG A 330 -1.32 31.59 -14.37
C ARG A 330 -2.03 32.88 -14.80
N LEU A 331 -3.27 32.77 -15.30
CA LEU A 331 -4.06 33.93 -15.69
C LEU A 331 -4.44 34.79 -14.48
N PHE A 332 -4.77 34.20 -13.34
CA PHE A 332 -5.04 34.94 -12.10
C PHE A 332 -3.85 35.80 -11.68
N VAL A 333 -2.65 35.22 -11.60
CA VAL A 333 -1.43 35.93 -11.20
C VAL A 333 -1.10 37.08 -12.17
N LEU A 334 -1.20 36.83 -13.48
CA LEU A 334 -0.95 37.84 -14.52
C LEU A 334 -1.95 39.01 -14.52
N GLU A 335 -3.20 38.77 -14.12
CA GLU A 335 -4.26 39.80 -14.08
C GLU A 335 -4.33 40.51 -12.72
N ARG A 336 -3.98 39.83 -11.63
CA ARG A 336 -4.03 40.38 -10.27
C ARG A 336 -2.85 41.32 -9.98
N GLY A 337 -1.66 40.98 -10.50
CA GLY A 337 -0.39 41.63 -10.17
C GLY A 337 -0.01 41.51 -8.69
N GLY A 338 1.18 41.98 -8.30
CA GLY A 338 1.53 42.07 -6.89
C GLY A 338 1.80 40.73 -6.20
N ILE A 339 2.07 39.66 -6.96
CA ILE A 339 2.30 38.30 -6.48
C ILE A 339 3.66 37.82 -6.95
N SER A 340 4.57 37.54 -6.01
CA SER A 340 5.82 36.83 -6.28
C SER A 340 5.71 35.37 -5.82
N LEU A 341 6.13 34.43 -6.66
CA LEU A 341 6.18 33.00 -6.31
C LEU A 341 7.27 32.27 -7.11
N ASP A 342 7.84 31.24 -6.51
CA ASP A 342 8.68 30.26 -7.19
C ASP A 342 7.79 29.25 -7.92
N VAL A 343 8.26 28.69 -9.04
CA VAL A 343 7.49 27.73 -9.84
C VAL A 343 8.29 26.43 -10.04
N ALA A 344 7.63 25.31 -9.84
CA ALA A 344 8.07 24.01 -10.35
C ALA A 344 7.06 23.50 -11.37
N THR A 345 7.53 23.22 -12.60
CA THR A 345 6.70 22.55 -13.61
C THR A 345 6.66 21.05 -13.32
N ILE A 346 5.47 20.46 -13.38
CA ILE A 346 5.24 19.01 -13.25
C ILE A 346 4.86 18.43 -14.61
N ASP A 347 5.55 17.37 -15.01
CA ASP A 347 5.27 16.66 -16.26
C ASP A 347 4.06 15.72 -16.11
N VAL A 348 2.88 16.29 -16.38
CA VAL A 348 1.61 15.54 -16.40
C VAL A 348 1.47 14.60 -17.59
N MET A 349 2.28 14.74 -18.64
CA MET A 349 2.25 13.83 -19.80
C MET A 349 2.96 12.52 -19.47
N ASN A 350 4.09 12.60 -18.74
CA ASN A 350 4.78 11.44 -18.18
C ASN A 350 4.25 11.02 -16.79
N MET A 351 3.06 11.48 -16.41
CA MET A 351 2.35 11.11 -15.18
C MET A 351 3.13 11.38 -13.87
N GLU A 352 4.04 12.36 -13.86
CA GLU A 352 4.85 12.74 -12.68
C GLU A 352 3.95 13.12 -11.50
N ASN A 353 2.83 13.81 -11.77
CA ASN A 353 1.81 14.15 -10.77
C ASN A 353 1.18 12.92 -10.10
N ARG A 354 1.26 11.72 -10.68
CA ARG A 354 0.81 10.46 -10.06
C ARG A 354 1.93 9.73 -9.32
N GLY A 355 3.19 10.13 -9.55
CA GLY A 355 4.38 9.57 -8.92
C GLY A 355 4.44 9.81 -7.40
N LEU A 356 5.17 8.92 -6.71
CA LEU A 356 5.29 8.95 -5.25
C LEU A 356 5.97 10.22 -4.70
N GLU A 357 6.79 10.91 -5.49
CA GLU A 357 7.45 12.15 -5.06
C GLU A 357 6.45 13.31 -5.02
N TYR A 358 5.75 13.61 -6.12
CA TYR A 358 4.73 14.66 -6.13
C TYR A 358 3.57 14.36 -5.17
N ARG A 359 3.21 13.08 -4.98
CA ARG A 359 2.15 12.70 -4.02
C ARG A 359 2.50 12.90 -2.54
N LYS A 360 3.76 13.25 -2.21
CA LYS A 360 4.12 13.78 -0.87
C LYS A 360 3.65 15.23 -0.68
N ILE A 361 3.52 15.98 -1.78
CA ILE A 361 3.04 17.37 -1.80
C ILE A 361 1.51 17.35 -1.89
N ASN A 362 0.96 16.83 -3.00
CA ASN A 362 -0.48 16.66 -3.16
C ASN A 362 -0.86 15.15 -3.22
N PRO A 363 -1.38 14.56 -2.13
CA PRO A 363 -1.77 13.14 -2.10
C PRO A 363 -2.79 12.72 -3.17
N ARG A 364 -3.60 13.67 -3.67
CA ARG A 364 -4.56 13.47 -4.77
C ARG A 364 -3.87 13.26 -6.13
N GLY A 365 -2.62 13.69 -6.25
CA GLY A 365 -1.85 13.65 -7.49
C GLY A 365 -2.40 14.57 -8.57
N GLU A 366 -2.89 15.75 -8.17
CA GLU A 366 -3.50 16.75 -9.04
C GLU A 366 -2.68 18.04 -9.02
N VAL A 367 -2.74 18.80 -10.11
CA VAL A 367 -2.10 20.11 -10.27
C VAL A 367 -3.18 21.18 -10.51
N PRO A 368 -3.00 22.42 -10.03
CA PRO A 368 -1.84 22.92 -9.30
C PRO A 368 -1.88 22.61 -7.80
N ALA A 369 -0.77 22.87 -7.11
CA ALA A 369 -0.68 22.96 -5.65
C ALA A 369 0.22 24.16 -5.28
N LEU A 370 -0.12 24.90 -4.23
CA LEU A 370 0.66 26.02 -3.72
C LEU A 370 1.24 25.66 -2.34
N VAL A 371 2.55 25.73 -2.18
CA VAL A 371 3.23 25.59 -0.88
C VAL A 371 3.51 26.98 -0.34
N LEU A 372 3.04 27.26 0.87
CA LEU A 372 3.26 28.52 1.57
C LEU A 372 4.58 28.50 2.35
N ASP A 373 5.10 29.66 2.76
CA ASP A 373 6.38 29.80 3.48
C ASP A 373 6.43 29.02 4.80
N ASN A 374 5.27 28.76 5.42
CA ASN A 374 5.12 27.96 6.63
C ASN A 374 5.02 26.44 6.37
N GLY A 375 5.12 26.01 5.10
CA GLY A 375 4.98 24.62 4.66
C GLY A 375 3.54 24.11 4.51
N PHE A 376 2.52 24.97 4.69
CA PHE A 376 1.14 24.61 4.39
C PHE A 376 0.95 24.41 2.89
N ILE A 377 0.17 23.40 2.51
CA ILE A 377 -0.08 23.04 1.11
C ILE A 377 -1.53 23.32 0.79
N LEU A 378 -1.77 24.34 -0.04
CA LEU A 378 -3.08 24.73 -0.51
C LEU A 378 -3.34 24.09 -1.89
N THR A 379 -4.49 23.46 -2.02
CA THR A 379 -5.00 22.85 -3.27
C THR A 379 -6.39 23.42 -3.59
N GLU A 380 -6.95 23.05 -4.74
CA GLU A 380 -8.15 23.63 -5.35
C GLU A 380 -7.90 25.04 -5.91
N VAL A 381 -8.14 25.22 -7.22
CA VAL A 381 -7.77 26.45 -7.94
C VAL A 381 -8.47 27.70 -7.39
N THR A 382 -9.71 27.54 -6.92
CA THR A 382 -10.54 28.62 -6.40
C THR A 382 -10.00 29.14 -5.07
N ALA A 383 -9.60 28.24 -4.17
CA ALA A 383 -9.01 28.56 -2.87
C ALA A 383 -7.59 29.14 -3.02
N ILE A 384 -6.79 28.64 -3.97
CA ILE A 384 -5.49 29.23 -4.31
C ILE A 384 -5.69 30.67 -4.81
N CYS A 385 -6.61 30.92 -5.75
CA CYS A 385 -6.91 32.28 -6.21
C CYS A 385 -7.40 33.20 -5.09
N GLU A 386 -8.26 32.72 -4.19
CA GLU A 386 -8.79 33.52 -3.07
C GLU A 386 -7.68 33.92 -2.09
N TYR A 387 -6.81 32.97 -1.74
CA TYR A 387 -5.63 33.26 -0.93
C TYR A 387 -4.67 34.24 -1.61
N LEU A 388 -4.38 34.05 -2.90
CA LEU A 388 -3.52 34.95 -3.68
C LEU A 388 -4.12 36.36 -3.82
N ASP A 389 -5.45 36.50 -3.91
CA ASP A 389 -6.12 37.80 -3.95
C ASP A 389 -5.91 38.63 -2.67
N GLU A 390 -5.94 37.93 -1.52
CA GLU A 390 -5.87 38.51 -0.18
C GLU A 390 -4.45 38.94 0.23
N ILE A 391 -3.41 38.31 -0.32
CA ILE A 391 -2.00 38.66 -0.03
C ILE A 391 -1.34 39.55 -1.08
N ALA A 392 -1.96 39.72 -2.26
CA ALA A 392 -1.36 40.43 -3.39
C ALA A 392 -1.17 41.93 -3.09
N GLN A 393 0.03 42.43 -3.38
CA GLN A 393 0.46 43.79 -3.06
C GLN A 393 -0.02 44.79 -4.12
N GLY A 394 -0.88 45.73 -3.73
CA GLY A 394 -1.49 46.69 -4.67
C GLY A 394 -2.46 46.02 -5.64
N GLY A 395 -2.70 46.65 -6.79
CA GLY A 395 -3.69 46.19 -7.78
C GLY A 395 -5.15 46.31 -7.29
N LYS A 396 -6.08 45.71 -8.03
CA LYS A 396 -7.50 45.58 -7.63
C LYS A 396 -7.81 44.13 -7.32
N SER A 397 -8.69 43.89 -6.34
CA SER A 397 -9.18 42.53 -6.04
C SER A 397 -9.93 41.96 -7.23
N LEU A 398 -9.63 40.72 -7.60
CA LEU A 398 -10.36 39.96 -8.62
C LEU A 398 -11.60 39.25 -8.04
N PHE A 399 -11.78 39.23 -6.72
CA PHE A 399 -13.01 38.80 -6.05
C PHE A 399 -13.98 39.96 -5.82
N GLY A 400 -13.49 41.18 -5.58
CA GLY A 400 -14.28 42.38 -5.31
C GLY A 400 -13.87 43.08 -4.03
N GLU A 401 -14.11 44.39 -3.99
CA GLU A 401 -13.73 45.30 -2.89
C GLU A 401 -14.87 45.44 -1.86
N SER A 402 -16.12 45.17 -2.24
CA SER A 402 -17.27 45.14 -1.32
C SER A 402 -17.78 43.72 -1.02
N PRO A 403 -18.51 43.50 0.11
CA PRO A 403 -19.15 42.22 0.39
C PRO A 403 -20.11 41.75 -0.71
N ILE A 404 -20.81 42.68 -1.38
CA ILE A 404 -21.75 42.39 -2.47
C ILE A 404 -20.98 41.90 -3.70
N GLU A 405 -19.90 42.58 -4.10
CA GLU A 405 -19.07 42.15 -5.22
C GLU A 405 -18.42 40.78 -4.96
N ARG A 406 -17.90 40.55 -3.75
CA ARG A 406 -17.32 39.25 -3.36
C ARG A 406 -18.39 38.14 -3.37
N ALA A 407 -19.63 38.43 -2.99
CA ALA A 407 -20.73 37.48 -3.07
C ALA A 407 -21.13 37.20 -4.54
N GLU A 408 -21.27 38.23 -5.36
CA GLU A 408 -21.58 38.12 -6.79
C GLU A 408 -20.52 37.30 -7.54
N THR A 409 -19.24 37.58 -7.32
CA THR A 409 -18.14 36.85 -7.97
C THR A 409 -18.14 35.38 -7.58
N ARG A 410 -18.31 35.06 -6.29
CA ARG A 410 -18.40 33.66 -5.83
C ARG A 410 -19.65 32.96 -6.36
N MET A 411 -20.77 33.66 -6.52
CA MET A 411 -21.97 33.12 -7.17
C MET A 411 -21.70 32.76 -8.63
N TRP A 412 -21.10 33.66 -9.42
CA TRP A 412 -20.75 33.38 -10.82
C TRP A 412 -19.73 32.26 -10.97
N LEU A 413 -18.68 32.27 -10.15
CA LEU A 413 -17.69 31.21 -10.13
C LEU A 413 -18.33 29.85 -9.81
N ARG A 414 -19.25 29.81 -8.84
CA ARG A 414 -19.97 28.58 -8.47
C ARG A 414 -20.91 28.07 -9.58
N ARG A 415 -21.63 28.97 -10.26
CA ARG A 415 -22.46 28.65 -11.44
C ARG A 415 -21.61 28.09 -12.56
N MET A 416 -20.59 28.82 -13.01
CA MET A 416 -19.74 28.40 -14.13
C MET A 416 -19.03 27.07 -13.85
N ASP A 417 -18.56 26.85 -12.62
CA ASP A 417 -17.97 25.57 -12.23
C ASP A 417 -18.99 24.42 -12.30
N LEU A 418 -20.12 24.50 -11.58
CA LEU A 418 -21.09 23.41 -11.49
C LEU A 418 -21.90 23.16 -12.76
N GLU A 419 -22.38 24.22 -13.39
CA GLU A 419 -23.46 24.15 -14.39
C GLU A 419 -22.90 23.92 -15.80
N ILE A 420 -21.64 24.30 -16.03
CA ILE A 420 -20.99 24.20 -17.35
C ILE A 420 -19.67 23.44 -17.27
N VAL A 421 -18.71 23.88 -16.45
CA VAL A 421 -17.34 23.32 -16.47
C VAL A 421 -17.30 21.86 -16.03
N GLN A 422 -17.87 21.49 -14.88
CA GLN A 422 -17.87 20.10 -14.40
C GLN A 422 -18.66 19.15 -15.35
N PRO A 423 -19.83 19.54 -15.89
CA PRO A 423 -20.49 18.79 -16.97
C PRO A 423 -19.63 18.61 -18.22
N VAL A 424 -18.95 19.65 -18.73
CA VAL A 424 -18.07 19.50 -19.92
C VAL A 424 -16.85 18.64 -19.61
N ILE A 425 -16.21 18.81 -18.45
CA ILE A 425 -15.10 17.94 -18.00
C ILE A 425 -15.57 16.48 -17.97
N SER A 426 -16.78 16.23 -17.46
CA SER A 426 -17.36 14.89 -17.41
C SER A 426 -17.71 14.34 -18.80
N TRP A 427 -18.20 15.19 -19.70
CA TRP A 427 -18.49 14.86 -21.11
C TRP A 427 -17.24 14.47 -21.91
N VAL A 428 -16.12 15.18 -21.68
CA VAL A 428 -14.81 14.84 -22.26
C VAL A 428 -14.30 13.52 -21.68
N ARG A 429 -14.30 13.38 -20.34
CA ARG A 429 -13.80 12.17 -19.65
C ARG A 429 -14.70 10.92 -19.77
N ASN A 430 -15.81 11.05 -20.48
CA ASN A 430 -16.71 9.95 -20.82
C ASN A 430 -16.60 9.57 -22.31
N ASP A 431 -15.75 10.25 -23.09
CA ASP A 431 -15.46 9.85 -24.46
C ASP A 431 -14.73 8.49 -24.48
N PRO A 432 -15.17 7.51 -25.30
CA PRO A 432 -14.50 6.21 -25.43
C PRO A 432 -12.99 6.32 -25.70
N GLY A 433 -12.57 7.31 -26.50
CA GLY A 433 -11.16 7.55 -26.82
C GLY A 433 -10.30 8.02 -25.65
N THR A 434 -10.89 8.25 -24.47
CA THR A 434 -10.15 8.53 -23.23
C THR A 434 -9.92 7.31 -22.34
N ALA A 435 -10.38 6.12 -22.74
CA ALA A 435 -10.24 4.88 -21.97
C ALA A 435 -8.78 4.56 -21.63
N ASP A 436 -7.88 4.58 -22.63
CA ASP A 436 -6.46 4.27 -22.44
C ASP A 436 -5.76 5.30 -21.55
N PHE A 437 -6.09 6.59 -21.71
CA PHE A 437 -5.53 7.67 -20.90
C PHE A 437 -5.94 7.59 -19.41
N TYR A 438 -7.09 7.01 -19.11
CA TYR A 438 -7.61 6.86 -17.75
C TYR A 438 -7.59 5.41 -17.22
N ILE A 439 -6.86 4.51 -17.88
CA ILE A 439 -6.79 3.08 -17.50
C ILE A 439 -6.42 2.90 -16.02
N GLY A 440 -7.17 2.06 -15.31
CA GLY A 440 -7.01 1.83 -13.86
C GLY A 440 -7.46 2.99 -12.94
N HIS A 441 -7.93 4.12 -13.50
CA HIS A 441 -8.33 5.31 -12.73
C HIS A 441 -9.78 5.75 -12.97
N ARG A 442 -10.33 5.57 -14.17
CA ARG A 442 -11.73 5.88 -14.51
C ARG A 442 -12.21 4.95 -15.61
N ILE A 443 -13.47 4.55 -15.54
CA ILE A 443 -14.19 3.89 -16.64
C ILE A 443 -15.02 5.00 -17.33
N PRO A 444 -14.83 5.27 -18.64
CA PRO A 444 -15.69 6.21 -19.36
C PRO A 444 -17.10 5.62 -19.50
N ILE A 445 -18.13 6.47 -19.46
CA ILE A 445 -19.54 6.08 -19.60
C ILE A 445 -20.11 6.83 -20.82
N PRO A 446 -19.99 6.28 -22.04
CA PRO A 446 -20.33 6.99 -23.28
C PRO A 446 -21.78 7.47 -23.34
N GLU A 447 -22.71 6.69 -22.76
CA GLU A 447 -24.15 6.97 -22.74
C GLU A 447 -24.46 8.24 -21.92
N ALA A 448 -23.72 8.47 -20.83
CA ALA A 448 -23.88 9.64 -19.98
C ALA A 448 -23.53 10.95 -20.71
N ARG A 449 -22.78 10.89 -21.82
CA ARG A 449 -22.43 12.06 -22.64
C ARG A 449 -23.67 12.72 -23.26
N LEU A 450 -24.73 11.97 -23.55
CA LEU A 450 -25.95 12.53 -24.11
C LEU A 450 -26.62 13.47 -23.10
N ALA A 451 -26.89 12.97 -21.89
CA ALA A 451 -27.46 13.75 -20.79
C ALA A 451 -26.59 14.96 -20.45
N GLN A 452 -25.27 14.76 -20.32
CA GLN A 452 -24.32 15.85 -20.09
C GLN A 452 -24.39 16.92 -21.19
N LYS A 453 -24.45 16.52 -22.47
CA LYS A 453 -24.53 17.47 -23.59
C LYS A 453 -25.83 18.28 -23.55
N VAL A 454 -26.96 17.67 -23.20
CA VAL A 454 -28.24 18.39 -23.01
C VAL A 454 -28.12 19.43 -21.90
N THR A 455 -27.63 19.06 -20.72
CA THR A 455 -27.43 19.98 -19.60
C THR A 455 -26.48 21.12 -19.95
N ILE A 456 -25.34 20.83 -20.60
CA ILE A 456 -24.39 21.84 -21.08
C ILE A 456 -25.06 22.81 -22.06
N GLN A 457 -25.86 22.32 -23.01
CA GLN A 457 -26.54 23.17 -23.99
C GLN A 457 -27.59 24.08 -23.32
N GLN A 458 -28.33 23.58 -22.33
CA GLN A 458 -29.29 24.37 -21.54
C GLN A 458 -28.60 25.53 -20.81
N TYR A 459 -27.53 25.24 -20.05
CA TYR A 459 -26.81 26.29 -19.30
C TYR A 459 -26.00 27.22 -20.20
N LEU A 460 -25.49 26.77 -21.35
CA LEU A 460 -24.86 27.67 -22.32
C LEU A 460 -25.88 28.62 -23.00
N ASN A 461 -27.12 28.19 -23.21
CA ASN A 461 -28.17 29.08 -23.71
C ASN A 461 -28.54 30.13 -22.64
N LEU A 462 -28.77 29.70 -21.40
CA LEU A 462 -29.04 30.61 -20.28
C LEU A 462 -27.88 31.58 -20.05
N LEU A 463 -26.63 31.13 -20.18
CA LEU A 463 -25.46 32.00 -20.10
C LEU A 463 -25.42 33.02 -21.25
N ASP A 464 -25.81 32.64 -22.47
CA ASP A 464 -25.87 33.57 -23.60
C ASP A 464 -26.88 34.69 -23.34
N GLU A 465 -28.07 34.35 -22.84
CA GLU A 465 -29.08 35.32 -22.39
C GLU A 465 -28.55 36.19 -21.24
N GLN A 466 -27.96 35.58 -20.21
CA GLN A 466 -27.45 36.29 -19.04
C GLN A 466 -26.19 37.13 -19.30
N LEU A 467 -25.52 36.97 -20.44
CA LEU A 467 -24.42 37.82 -20.92
C LEU A 467 -24.92 38.97 -21.81
N GLU A 468 -26.21 39.06 -22.14
CA GLU A 468 -26.76 40.21 -22.86
C GLU A 468 -26.53 41.50 -22.05
N GLY A 469 -26.07 42.55 -22.73
CA GLY A 469 -25.71 43.83 -22.09
C GLY A 469 -24.48 43.78 -21.18
N LYS A 470 -23.76 42.64 -21.07
CA LYS A 470 -22.58 42.51 -20.18
C LYS A 470 -21.27 42.33 -20.94
N LYS A 471 -20.19 42.78 -20.30
CA LYS A 471 -18.81 42.63 -20.78
C LYS A 471 -18.08 41.43 -20.15
N TYR A 472 -18.47 41.07 -18.94
CA TYR A 472 -17.96 39.99 -18.11
C TYR A 472 -19.12 39.35 -17.33
N LEU A 473 -18.88 38.25 -16.62
CA LEU A 473 -19.91 37.57 -15.84
C LEU A 473 -20.53 38.52 -14.78
N CYS A 474 -19.68 39.29 -14.11
CA CYS A 474 -20.03 40.38 -13.17
C CYS A 474 -20.28 41.73 -13.86
N GLY A 475 -20.96 41.74 -15.02
CA GLY A 475 -21.36 42.96 -15.73
C GLY A 475 -20.18 43.64 -16.43
N GLU A 476 -19.76 44.82 -15.94
CA GLU A 476 -18.55 45.52 -16.42
C GLU A 476 -17.28 45.13 -15.65
N ARG A 477 -17.40 44.47 -14.50
CA ARG A 477 -16.27 44.11 -13.63
C ARG A 477 -15.67 42.77 -14.05
N PHE A 478 -14.40 42.82 -14.47
CA PHE A 478 -13.60 41.62 -14.70
C PHE A 478 -13.25 40.95 -13.36
N SER A 479 -13.35 39.62 -13.30
CA SER A 479 -13.28 38.88 -12.04
C SER A 479 -12.60 37.51 -12.16
N VAL A 480 -12.31 36.88 -11.03
CA VAL A 480 -11.83 35.48 -10.97
C VAL A 480 -12.84 34.49 -11.57
N ALA A 481 -14.14 34.81 -11.60
CA ALA A 481 -15.14 33.96 -12.25
C ALA A 481 -14.89 33.87 -13.76
N ASP A 482 -14.52 34.99 -14.40
CA ASP A 482 -14.20 35.06 -15.82
C ASP A 482 -12.93 34.24 -16.13
N ILE A 483 -11.91 34.38 -15.27
CA ILE A 483 -10.63 33.66 -15.34
C ILE A 483 -10.83 32.14 -15.19
N HIS A 484 -11.61 31.71 -14.18
CA HIS A 484 -11.92 30.29 -13.93
C HIS A 484 -12.67 29.69 -15.12
N PHE A 485 -13.75 30.35 -15.57
CA PHE A 485 -14.55 29.86 -16.67
C PHE A 485 -13.77 29.82 -17.99
N TYR A 486 -13.10 30.90 -18.37
CA TYR A 486 -12.33 30.96 -19.62
C TYR A 486 -11.19 29.93 -19.64
N SER A 487 -10.34 29.89 -18.61
CA SER A 487 -9.15 29.03 -18.60
C SER A 487 -9.51 27.54 -18.61
N LEU A 488 -10.57 27.15 -17.89
CA LEU A 488 -11.04 25.77 -17.88
C LEU A 488 -11.74 25.38 -19.19
N MET A 489 -12.25 26.34 -19.96
CA MET A 489 -12.93 26.08 -21.22
C MET A 489 -12.05 26.22 -22.47
N LYS A 490 -10.99 27.04 -22.46
CA LYS A 490 -10.19 27.40 -23.64
C LYS A 490 -9.70 26.19 -24.45
N GLY A 491 -9.02 25.23 -23.82
CA GLY A 491 -8.54 24.02 -24.51
C GLY A 491 -9.66 23.06 -24.98
N LYS A 492 -10.88 23.22 -24.44
CA LYS A 492 -12.05 22.43 -24.83
C LYS A 492 -12.74 23.05 -26.04
N THR A 493 -12.91 24.38 -26.05
CA THR A 493 -13.53 25.12 -27.15
C THR A 493 -12.67 25.15 -28.42
N THR A 494 -11.33 25.09 -28.30
CA THR A 494 -10.43 25.03 -29.46
C THR A 494 -10.18 23.62 -30.01
N GLY A 495 -10.64 22.56 -29.33
CA GLY A 495 -10.32 21.18 -29.71
C GLY A 495 -11.45 20.18 -29.46
N MET A 496 -11.64 19.76 -28.20
CA MET A 496 -12.48 18.60 -27.85
C MET A 496 -13.99 18.84 -28.02
N ALA A 497 -14.45 20.10 -27.92
CA ALA A 497 -15.86 20.48 -27.90
C ALA A 497 -16.09 21.88 -28.52
N PRO A 498 -15.76 22.10 -29.80
CA PRO A 498 -15.92 23.40 -30.46
C PRO A 498 -17.39 23.85 -30.54
N TRP A 499 -18.33 22.91 -30.54
CA TRP A 499 -19.77 23.13 -30.50
C TRP A 499 -20.28 23.92 -29.29
N ILE A 500 -19.45 24.13 -28.27
CA ILE A 500 -19.75 25.00 -27.12
C ILE A 500 -19.91 26.44 -27.58
N LEU A 501 -19.02 26.92 -28.46
CA LEU A 501 -19.06 28.23 -29.11
C LEU A 501 -19.89 28.18 -30.38
N HIS A 502 -21.13 27.66 -30.27
CA HIS A 502 -22.06 27.63 -31.39
C HIS A 502 -22.40 29.05 -31.87
N PRO A 503 -22.34 29.37 -33.18
CA PRO A 503 -22.55 30.74 -33.68
C PRO A 503 -23.89 31.39 -33.32
N GLY A 504 -24.90 30.59 -32.98
CA GLY A 504 -26.18 31.09 -32.47
C GLY A 504 -26.08 31.77 -31.09
N ARG A 505 -25.05 31.44 -30.28
CA ARG A 505 -24.79 32.03 -28.96
C ARG A 505 -23.90 33.26 -29.07
N LYS A 506 -24.48 34.37 -29.52
CA LYS A 506 -23.72 35.57 -29.92
C LYS A 506 -23.04 36.26 -28.74
N ASN A 507 -23.60 36.19 -27.54
CA ASN A 507 -23.01 36.80 -26.34
C ASN A 507 -21.85 35.96 -25.80
N ALA A 508 -22.02 34.64 -25.73
CA ALA A 508 -20.99 33.70 -25.31
C ALA A 508 -19.79 33.68 -26.28
N VAL A 509 -20.02 33.69 -27.59
CA VAL A 509 -18.95 33.80 -28.60
C VAL A 509 -18.17 35.10 -28.41
N ARG A 510 -18.85 36.26 -28.36
CA ARG A 510 -18.19 37.57 -28.12
C ARG A 510 -17.45 37.65 -26.79
N TYR A 511 -17.95 36.99 -25.75
CA TYR A 511 -17.26 36.87 -24.46
C TYR A 511 -15.94 36.10 -24.60
N PHE A 512 -15.95 34.95 -25.28
CA PHE A 512 -14.72 34.16 -25.52
C PHE A 512 -13.73 34.88 -26.44
N GLU A 513 -14.18 35.55 -27.49
CA GLU A 513 -13.33 36.40 -28.36
C GLU A 513 -12.66 37.53 -27.57
N ARG A 514 -13.42 38.20 -26.69
CA ARG A 514 -12.90 39.24 -25.79
C ARG A 514 -11.85 38.70 -24.84
N MET A 515 -12.06 37.50 -24.30
CA MET A 515 -11.09 36.84 -23.42
C MET A 515 -9.83 36.39 -24.18
N ASP A 516 -9.98 35.85 -25.39
CA ASP A 516 -8.87 35.48 -26.29
C ASP A 516 -8.00 36.67 -26.71
N ALA A 517 -8.60 37.86 -26.83
CA ALA A 517 -7.89 39.08 -27.20
C ALA A 517 -6.93 39.59 -26.10
N ARG A 518 -7.16 39.25 -24.82
CA ARG A 518 -6.38 39.77 -23.68
C ARG A 518 -4.92 39.31 -23.72
N VAL A 519 -4.01 40.21 -23.39
CA VAL A 519 -2.56 39.93 -23.33
C VAL A 519 -2.24 38.86 -22.28
N ALA A 520 -2.84 38.95 -21.10
CA ALA A 520 -2.64 37.97 -20.04
C ALA A 520 -3.19 36.58 -20.41
N SER A 521 -4.36 36.50 -21.07
CA SER A 521 -4.91 35.23 -21.58
C SER A 521 -3.97 34.52 -22.54
N LYS A 522 -3.28 35.26 -23.42
CA LYS A 522 -2.29 34.72 -24.36
C LYS A 522 -1.04 34.22 -23.62
N LYS A 523 -0.50 35.03 -22.71
CA LYS A 523 0.65 34.64 -21.86
C LYS A 523 0.35 33.43 -20.98
N ALA A 524 -0.86 33.33 -20.43
CA ALA A 524 -1.28 32.23 -19.56
C ALA A 524 -1.40 30.87 -20.27
N LEU A 525 -1.29 30.80 -21.60
CA LEU A 525 -1.18 29.52 -22.33
C LEU A 525 0.19 28.87 -22.06
N GLU A 526 1.24 29.67 -21.97
CA GLU A 526 2.61 29.24 -21.67
C GLU A 526 2.78 28.96 -20.18
N VAL A 527 3.57 27.94 -19.85
CA VAL A 527 3.91 27.58 -18.46
C VAL A 527 4.86 28.64 -17.90
N PHE A 528 4.72 29.00 -16.62
CA PHE A 528 5.62 29.99 -16.04
C PHE A 528 7.08 29.48 -15.98
N GLY A 529 8.03 30.42 -16.14
CA GLY A 529 9.43 30.17 -15.80
C GLY A 529 9.60 29.89 -14.30
N ALA A 530 10.81 29.52 -13.88
CA ALA A 530 11.10 29.06 -12.51
C ALA A 530 10.74 30.05 -11.38
N ARG A 531 10.49 31.32 -11.70
CA ARG A 531 10.04 32.36 -10.78
C ARG A 531 9.11 33.35 -11.47
N VAL A 532 8.13 33.84 -10.72
CA VAL A 532 7.29 35.00 -11.05
C VAL A 532 7.59 36.09 -10.02
N GLU A 533 7.77 37.32 -10.50
CA GLU A 533 8.01 38.51 -9.67
C GLU A 533 6.79 39.45 -9.78
N ALA A 534 6.57 40.25 -8.73
CA ALA A 534 5.31 40.96 -8.43
C ALA A 534 5.01 42.18 -9.33
#